data_AF-A0AAU6T8M6-F1
#
_entry.id   AF-A0AAU6T8M6-F1
#
_cell.length_a   1.000
_cell.length_b   1.000
_cell.length_c   1.000
_cell.angle_alpha   90.00
_cell.angle_beta   90.00
_cell.angle_gamma   90.00
#
_symmetry.space_group_name_H-M   'P 1'
#
loop_
_entity.id
_entity.type
_entity.pdbx_description
1 polymer ?
#
loop_
_entity_poly.entity_id
_entity_poly.type
_entity_poly.pdbx_seq_one_letter_code
_entity_poly.pdbx_strand_id
1 'polypeptide(L)'
;MTIARSRQISLADTPYYHVVSRCVRRAFLCGQDEHSGQSYEHRRQWVADKLGQLSQVFAIGICAYAVMSNHYHLVLKVQADIANKWSEREVAERWARLFQWPLLVRRWYQGDEQSKAGTPTSLTTT
;
A
#
# COMPACT_ATOMS: atom_id res chain seq x y z
N MET A 1 -12.21 -13.08 15.45
CA MET A 1 -12.70 -13.45 14.09
C MET A 1 -12.11 -12.49 13.08
N THR A 2 -11.50 -12.99 12.01
CA THR A 2 -11.01 -12.16 10.90
C THR A 2 -12.16 -11.88 9.94
N ILE A 3 -12.53 -10.60 9.77
CA ILE A 3 -13.56 -10.17 8.81
C ILE A 3 -12.83 -9.76 7.51
N ALA A 4 -13.42 -10.07 6.36
CA ALA A 4 -12.88 -9.62 5.07
C ALA A 4 -12.83 -8.08 5.03
N ARG A 5 -11.73 -7.51 4.50
CA ARG A 5 -11.56 -6.04 4.44
C ARG A 5 -12.71 -5.32 3.73
N SER A 6 -13.29 -5.95 2.71
CA SER A 6 -14.46 -5.44 1.99
C SER A 6 -15.71 -5.28 2.86
N ARG A 7 -15.76 -5.95 4.02
CA ARG A 7 -16.82 -5.82 5.03
C ARG A 7 -16.42 -4.93 6.21
N GLN A 8 -15.17 -4.48 6.27
CA GLN A 8 -14.65 -3.59 7.32
C GLN A 8 -14.67 -2.12 6.90
N ILE A 9 -14.72 -1.84 5.59
CA ILE A 9 -14.65 -0.51 5.01
C ILE A 9 -15.94 -0.25 4.23
N SER A 10 -16.68 0.79 4.60
CA SER A 10 -17.88 1.27 3.93
C SER A 10 -17.73 2.77 3.63
N LEU A 11 -17.40 3.08 2.38
CA LEU A 11 -17.25 4.47 1.95
C LEU A 11 -18.59 5.22 1.84
N ALA A 12 -19.71 4.48 1.83
CA ALA A 12 -21.05 5.06 1.89
C ALA A 12 -21.33 5.66 3.28
N ASP A 13 -20.83 5.04 4.35
CA ASP A 13 -21.04 5.49 5.73
C ASP A 13 -20.03 6.57 6.13
N THR A 14 -18.75 6.34 5.86
CA THR A 14 -17.69 7.31 6.15
C THR A 14 -16.44 7.09 5.31
N PRO A 15 -15.78 8.16 4.84
CA PRO A 15 -14.45 8.05 4.24
C PRO A 15 -13.33 8.05 5.30
N TYR A 16 -13.63 8.30 6.57
CA TYR A 16 -12.64 8.44 7.65
C TYR A 16 -12.47 7.15 8.44
N TYR A 17 -11.22 6.73 8.64
CA TYR A 17 -10.88 5.51 9.35
C TYR A 17 -9.72 5.71 10.32
N HIS A 18 -9.83 5.09 11.50
CA HIS A 18 -8.73 4.92 12.43
C HIS A 18 -8.14 3.52 12.28
N VAL A 19 -6.89 3.47 11.81
CA VAL A 19 -6.15 2.22 11.60
C VAL A 19 -5.03 2.13 12.61
N VAL A 20 -4.83 0.93 13.15
CA VAL A 20 -3.78 0.64 14.13
C VAL A 20 -3.00 -0.57 13.64
N SER A 21 -1.68 -0.48 13.69
CA SER A 21 -0.79 -1.62 13.46
C SER A 21 0.21 -1.73 14.59
N ARG A 22 0.34 -2.95 15.12
CA ARG A 22 1.16 -3.26 16.30
C ARG A 22 2.17 -4.34 15.95
N CYS A 23 3.40 -4.13 16.39
CA CYS A 23 4.42 -5.17 16.36
C CYS A 23 4.09 -6.27 17.36
N VAL A 24 4.27 -7.52 16.95
CA VAL A 24 4.05 -8.71 17.78
C VAL A 24 5.39 -9.34 18.15
N ARG A 25 5.38 -10.33 19.06
CA ARG A 25 6.56 -11.12 19.46
C ARG A 25 7.73 -10.26 19.99
N ARG A 26 7.42 -9.23 20.78
CA ARG A 26 8.42 -8.30 21.35
C ARG A 26 9.28 -7.56 20.32
N ALA A 27 8.83 -7.49 19.06
CA ALA A 27 9.43 -6.55 18.10
C ALA A 27 8.96 -5.12 18.43
N PHE A 28 9.85 -4.15 18.22
CA PHE A 28 9.58 -2.72 18.38
C PHE A 28 9.78 -1.99 17.04
N LEU A 29 8.91 -1.02 16.77
CA LEU A 29 9.04 -0.08 15.64
C LEU A 29 10.23 0.85 15.86
N CYS A 30 10.33 1.41 17.07
CA CYS A 30 11.34 2.39 17.49
C CYS A 30 11.48 2.37 19.02
N GLY A 31 12.32 3.24 19.57
CA GLY A 31 12.62 3.29 21.00
C GLY A 31 13.88 2.50 21.36
N GLN A 32 14.15 2.40 22.65
CA GLN A 32 15.32 1.69 23.17
C GLN A 32 14.99 0.21 23.36
N ASP A 33 15.87 -0.66 22.85
CA ASP A 33 15.82 -2.08 23.14
C ASP A 33 16.46 -2.34 24.51
N GLU A 34 15.67 -2.82 25.46
CA GLU A 34 16.11 -3.08 26.84
C GLU A 34 17.16 -4.20 26.92
N HIS A 35 17.19 -5.14 25.96
CA HIS A 35 18.13 -6.26 26.00
C HIS A 35 19.52 -5.88 25.49
N SER A 36 19.60 -5.20 24.36
CA SER A 36 20.87 -4.75 23.77
C SER A 36 21.32 -3.36 24.23
N GLY A 37 20.43 -2.57 24.84
CA GLY A 37 20.65 -1.17 25.18
C GLY A 37 20.60 -0.21 23.98
N GLN A 38 20.48 -0.74 22.76
CA GLN A 38 20.53 0.03 21.52
C GLN A 38 19.27 0.90 21.33
N SER A 39 19.47 2.16 20.93
CA SER A 39 18.36 3.02 20.54
C SER A 39 18.03 2.89 19.06
N TYR A 40 16.75 2.64 18.77
CA TYR A 40 16.14 2.64 17.44
C TYR A 40 15.17 3.82 17.26
N GLU A 41 15.30 4.87 18.06
CA GLU A 41 14.41 6.03 18.06
C GLU A 41 14.36 6.73 16.68
N HIS A 42 15.46 6.71 15.93
CA HIS A 42 15.54 7.22 14.56
C HIS A 42 14.49 6.63 13.61
N ARG A 43 14.02 5.40 13.86
CA ARG A 43 12.99 4.74 13.04
C ARG A 43 11.62 5.40 13.16
N ARG A 44 11.36 6.17 14.23
CA ARG A 44 10.10 6.91 14.39
C ARG A 44 9.89 7.86 13.23
N GLN A 45 10.94 8.61 12.86
CA GLN A 45 10.89 9.51 11.72
C GLN A 45 10.71 8.75 10.42
N TRP A 46 11.38 7.60 10.24
CA TRP A 46 11.21 6.77 9.05
C TRP A 46 9.76 6.31 8.84
N VAL A 47 9.04 5.99 9.92
CA VAL A 47 7.61 5.65 9.85
C VAL A 47 6.80 6.86 9.43
N ALA A 48 7.05 8.03 10.01
CA ALA A 48 6.35 9.28 9.64
C ALA A 48 6.60 9.65 8.16
N ASP A 49 7.84 9.58 7.71
CA ASP A 49 8.23 9.83 6.32
C ASP A 49 7.55 8.83 5.39
N LYS A 50 7.51 7.55 5.79
CA LYS A 50 6.84 6.51 5.01
C LYS A 50 5.34 6.75 4.90
N LEU A 51 4.68 7.17 5.99
CA LEU A 51 3.27 7.56 5.94
C LEU A 51 3.05 8.72 4.95
N GLY A 52 3.91 9.74 4.98
CA GLY A 52 3.88 10.85 4.03
C GLY A 52 4.11 10.42 2.57
N GLN A 53 5.03 9.49 2.32
CA GLN A 53 5.23 8.93 0.99
C GLN A 53 3.99 8.14 0.51
N LEU A 54 3.43 7.30 1.38
CA LEU A 54 2.27 6.47 1.05
C LEU A 54 1.03 7.31 0.76
N SER A 55 0.83 8.44 1.45
CA SER A 55 -0.31 9.34 1.18
C SER A 55 -0.25 10.04 -0.17
N GLN A 56 0.94 10.15 -0.76
CA GLN A 56 1.10 10.67 -2.12
C GLN A 56 0.88 9.60 -3.18
N VAL A 57 1.15 8.33 -2.85
CA VAL A 57 0.98 7.21 -3.77
C VAL A 57 -0.46 6.74 -3.81
N PHE A 58 -1.06 6.53 -2.64
CA PHE A 58 -2.45 6.11 -2.48
C PHE A 58 -3.34 7.34 -2.35
N ALA A 59 -4.61 7.23 -2.79
CA ALA A 59 -5.58 8.31 -2.64
C ALA A 59 -6.09 8.38 -1.18
N ILE A 60 -5.19 8.72 -0.26
CA ILE A 60 -5.47 8.81 1.17
C ILE A 60 -4.97 10.14 1.72
N GLY A 61 -5.82 10.84 2.46
CA GLY A 61 -5.42 11.98 3.29
C GLY A 61 -5.04 11.50 4.69
N ILE A 62 -3.97 12.05 5.27
CA ILE A 62 -3.62 11.82 6.68
C ILE A 62 -4.23 12.94 7.51
N CYS A 63 -5.13 12.60 8.43
CA CYS A 63 -5.76 13.56 9.33
C CYS A 63 -4.96 13.70 10.63
N ALA A 64 -4.49 12.58 11.17
CA ALA A 64 -3.65 12.53 12.37
C ALA A 64 -2.85 11.22 12.38
N TYR A 65 -1.70 11.22 13.05
CA TYR A 65 -0.95 10.00 13.32
C TYR A 65 -0.23 10.09 14.66
N ALA A 66 0.03 8.92 15.25
CA ALA A 66 0.89 8.79 16.43
C ALA A 66 1.74 7.54 16.27
N VAL A 67 3.07 7.70 16.27
CA VAL A 67 4.02 6.57 16.24
C VAL A 67 4.52 6.37 17.66
N MET A 68 4.41 5.14 18.17
CA MET A 68 4.92 4.72 19.47
C MET A 68 5.92 3.57 19.29
N SER A 69 6.58 3.14 20.37
CA SER A 69 7.65 2.14 20.29
C SER A 69 7.18 0.80 19.74
N ASN A 70 5.95 0.36 20.01
CA ASN A 70 5.45 -0.95 19.61
C ASN A 70 4.22 -0.92 18.68
N HIS A 71 3.65 0.25 18.39
CA HIS A 71 2.54 0.40 17.44
C HIS A 71 2.42 1.84 16.95
N TYR A 72 1.62 2.03 15.90
CA TYR A 72 1.19 3.34 15.48
C TYR A 72 -0.32 3.39 15.31
N HIS A 73 -0.85 4.61 15.46
CA HIS A 73 -2.21 4.98 15.13
C HIS A 73 -2.20 5.91 13.92
N LEU A 74 -3.12 5.69 12.99
CA LEU A 74 -3.30 6.52 11.79
C LEU A 74 -4.78 6.82 11.62
N VAL A 75 -5.14 8.10 11.64
CA VAL A 75 -6.46 8.57 11.22
C VAL A 75 -6.32 9.06 9.78
N LEU A 76 -7.01 8.40 8.86
CA LEU A 76 -6.94 8.67 7.44
C LEU A 76 -8.32 8.94 6.84
N LYS A 77 -8.34 9.64 5.71
CA LYS A 77 -9.50 9.82 4.85
C LYS A 77 -9.24 9.14 3.50
N VAL A 78 -10.09 8.21 3.09
CA VAL A 78 -10.08 7.66 1.74
C VAL A 78 -10.62 8.70 0.76
N GLN A 79 -9.85 9.01 -0.28
CA GLN A 79 -10.19 10.01 -1.29
C GLN A 79 -10.65 9.32 -2.59
N ALA A 80 -11.77 8.61 -2.52
CA ALA A 80 -12.29 7.82 -3.64
C ALA A 80 -12.53 8.66 -4.91
N ASP A 81 -13.02 9.89 -4.77
CA ASP A 81 -13.24 10.79 -5.90
C ASP A 81 -11.96 11.17 -6.64
N ILE A 82 -10.83 11.20 -5.93
CA ILE A 82 -9.51 11.44 -6.54
C ILE A 82 -9.04 10.17 -7.23
N ALA A 83 -9.16 9.01 -6.57
CA ALA A 83 -8.78 7.72 -7.15
C ALA A 83 -9.55 7.42 -8.45
N ASN A 84 -10.84 7.70 -8.47
CA ASN A 84 -11.72 7.43 -9.62
C ASN A 84 -11.40 8.29 -10.86
N LYS A 85 -10.62 9.35 -10.70
CA LYS A 85 -10.18 10.21 -11.81
C LYS A 85 -8.84 9.76 -12.41
N TRP A 86 -8.14 8.83 -11.77
CA TRP A 86 -6.86 8.35 -12.27
C TRP A 86 -7.03 7.47 -13.48
N SER A 87 -6.20 7.71 -14.50
CA SER A 87 -6.07 6.79 -15.61
C SER A 87 -5.32 5.52 -15.18
N GLU A 88 -5.48 4.42 -15.92
CA GLU A 88 -4.71 3.19 -15.69
C GLU A 88 -3.19 3.45 -15.71
N ARG A 89 -2.74 4.37 -16.59
CA ARG A 89 -1.33 4.78 -16.67
C ARG A 89 -0.88 5.48 -15.39
N GLU A 90 -1.68 6.42 -14.88
CA GLU A 90 -1.37 7.12 -13.63
C GLU A 90 -1.33 6.16 -12.44
N VAL A 91 -2.25 5.19 -12.39
CA VAL A 91 -2.24 4.12 -11.37
C VAL A 91 -0.93 3.32 -11.44
N ALA A 92 -0.50 2.94 -12.64
CA ALA A 92 0.77 2.24 -12.84
C ALA A 92 1.97 3.09 -12.39
N GLU A 93 2.04 4.37 -12.79
CA GLU A 93 3.12 5.29 -12.38
C GLU A 93 3.19 5.48 -10.87
N ARG A 94 2.04 5.62 -10.20
CA ARG A 94 1.96 5.70 -8.73
C ARG A 94 2.48 4.42 -8.08
N TRP A 95 2.07 3.26 -8.58
CA TRP A 95 2.58 1.95 -8.11
C TRP A 95 4.10 1.83 -8.26
N ALA A 96 4.67 2.34 -9.36
CA ALA A 96 6.11 2.33 -9.63
C ALA A 96 6.94 3.03 -8.55
N ARG A 97 6.35 3.99 -7.81
CA ARG A 97 7.02 4.72 -6.72
C ARG A 97 7.32 3.84 -5.50
N LEU A 98 6.62 2.70 -5.38
CA LEU A 98 6.79 1.77 -4.26
C LEU A 98 7.35 0.42 -4.69
N PHE A 99 7.03 -0.03 -5.91
CA PHE A 99 7.31 -1.37 -6.38
C PHE A 99 7.77 -1.36 -7.82
N GLN A 100 8.52 -2.40 -8.20
CA GLN A 100 8.84 -2.63 -9.61
C GLN A 100 7.61 -3.13 -10.36
N TRP A 101 7.44 -2.69 -11.61
CA TRP A 101 6.40 -3.22 -12.47
C TRP A 101 6.67 -4.68 -12.84
N PRO A 102 5.66 -5.57 -12.74
CA PRO A 102 5.71 -6.85 -13.42
C PRO A 102 5.94 -6.68 -14.92
N LEU A 103 6.58 -7.67 -15.57
CA LEU A 103 6.91 -7.61 -17.00
C LEU A 103 5.70 -7.28 -17.88
N LEU A 104 4.54 -7.85 -17.57
CA LEU A 104 3.30 -7.61 -18.31
C LEU A 104 2.86 -6.14 -18.24
N VAL A 105 2.92 -5.52 -17.06
CA VAL A 105 2.59 -4.10 -16.87
C VAL A 105 3.57 -3.23 -17.62
N ARG A 106 4.87 -3.57 -17.60
CA ARG A 106 5.91 -2.82 -18.33
C ARG A 106 5.66 -2.83 -19.85
N ARG A 107 5.38 -4.00 -20.43
CA ARG A 107 5.04 -4.16 -21.85
C ARG A 107 3.79 -3.37 -22.23
N TRP A 108 2.71 -3.55 -21.46
CA TRP A 108 1.48 -2.78 -21.64
C TRP A 108 1.74 -1.25 -21.59
N TYR A 109 2.53 -0.79 -20.62
CA TYR A 109 2.86 0.63 -20.45
C TYR A 109 3.65 1.21 -21.64
N GLN A 110 4.57 0.40 -22.19
CA GLN A 110 5.38 0.73 -23.36
C GLN A 110 4.59 0.70 -24.68
N GLY A 111 3.34 0.25 -24.67
CA GLY A 111 2.53 0.11 -25.88
C GLY A 111 2.87 -1.13 -26.69
N ASP A 112 3.51 -2.14 -26.07
CA ASP A 112 3.65 -3.45 -26.68
C ASP A 112 2.27 -4.11 -26.72
N GLU A 113 1.50 -3.80 -27.76
CA GLU A 113 0.34 -4.58 -28.14
C GLU A 113 0.76 -6.04 -28.26
N GLN A 114 -0.06 -6.96 -27.77
CA GLN A 114 0.11 -8.36 -28.09
C GLN A 114 0.10 -8.48 -29.63
N SER A 115 1.27 -8.67 -30.23
CA SER A 115 1.38 -9.34 -31.51
C SER A 115 0.84 -10.76 -31.30
N LYS A 116 -0.47 -10.88 -31.48
CA LYS A 116 -1.30 -12.08 -31.54
C LYS A 116 -1.30 -12.92 -30.25
N ALA A 117 -2.43 -12.91 -29.55
CA ALA A 117 -2.88 -14.06 -28.80
C ALA A 117 -2.67 -15.31 -29.66
N GLY A 118 -1.85 -16.25 -29.17
CA GLY A 118 -1.58 -17.50 -29.85
C GLY A 118 -2.90 -18.18 -30.20
N THR A 119 -3.07 -18.49 -31.48
CA THR A 119 -4.09 -19.39 -31.99
C THR A 119 -4.12 -20.64 -31.09
N PRO A 120 -5.30 -21.15 -30.67
CA PRO A 120 -5.34 -22.42 -29.97
C PRO A 120 -4.76 -23.47 -30.91
N THR A 121 -3.60 -24.02 -30.57
CA THR A 121 -3.02 -25.16 -31.25
C THR A 121 -4.02 -26.30 -31.12
N SER A 122 -4.74 -26.57 -32.19
CA SER A 122 -5.53 -27.79 -32.35
C SER A 122 -4.58 -28.98 -32.17
N LEU A 123 -4.78 -29.72 -31.10
CA LEU A 123 -4.16 -31.03 -30.90
C LEU A 123 -4.70 -31.96 -31.98
N THR A 124 -3.93 -32.17 -33.05
CA THR A 124 -4.18 -33.24 -34.00
C THR A 124 -3.77 -34.55 -33.34
N THR A 125 -4.75 -35.38 -33.03
CA THR A 125 -4.55 -36.79 -32.65
C THR A 125 -4.12 -37.57 -33.88
N THR A 126 -2.99 -38.26 -33.82
CA THR A 126 -2.73 -39.49 -34.60
C THR A 126 -1.93 -40.42 -33.72
#